data_AF-A0A6C7CYS7-F1
#
_entry.id   AF-A0A6C7CYS7-F1
#
_cell.length_a   1.000
_cell.length_b   1.000
_cell.length_c   1.000
_cell.angle_alpha   90.00
_cell.angle_beta   90.00
_cell.angle_gamma   90.00
#
_symmetry.space_group_name_H-M   'P 1'
#
loop_
_entity.id
_entity.type
_entity.pdbx_description
1 polymer ?
#
loop_
_entity_poly.entity_id
_entity_poly.type
_entity_poly.pdbx_seq_one_letter_code
_entity_poly.pdbx_strand_id
1 'polypeptide(L)'
;SNKPLLITMRPLDWQQLPVDYVGVDSHAGVREATEYLIQQGHRDIVFIGGLTHHMRYQGYLEAMNHHGLQPWSTDAFSLRAEPTQANGYQLMQQLLDMPSPPT
;
A
#
# COMPACT_ATOMS: atom_id res chain seq x y z
N SER A 1 21.37 32.89 -7.55
CA SER A 1 22.00 31.56 -7.61
C SER A 1 20.91 30.54 -7.82
N ASN A 2 20.85 29.89 -8.98
CA ASN A 2 19.85 28.88 -9.29
C ASN A 2 20.45 27.50 -8.95
N LYS A 3 20.05 26.91 -7.82
CA LYS A 3 20.56 25.60 -7.39
C LYS A 3 19.67 24.51 -8.00
N PRO A 4 20.22 23.52 -8.72
CA PRO A 4 19.42 22.39 -9.17
C PRO A 4 18.89 21.60 -7.96
N LEU A 5 17.63 21.16 -8.06
CA LEU A 5 16.93 20.38 -7.04
C LEU A 5 16.29 19.17 -7.73
N LEU A 6 16.51 17.98 -7.18
CA LEU A 6 15.87 16.74 -7.59
C LEU A 6 15.16 16.14 -6.38
N ILE A 7 13.88 15.79 -6.53
CA ILE A 7 13.12 15.10 -5.50
C ILE A 7 13.22 13.60 -5.70
N THR A 8 13.29 12.84 -4.60
CA THR A 8 13.30 11.38 -4.65
C THR A 8 12.04 10.78 -4.04
N MET A 9 11.77 9.52 -4.36
CA MET A 9 10.67 8.68 -3.85
C MET A 9 9.28 9.04 -4.40
N ARG A 10 8.83 10.29 -4.25
CA ARG A 10 7.51 10.74 -4.71
C ARG A 10 7.50 12.22 -5.07
N PRO A 11 6.66 12.65 -6.01
CA PRO A 11 6.50 14.08 -6.29
C PRO A 11 5.82 14.79 -5.10
N LEU A 12 6.09 16.09 -4.97
CA LEU A 12 5.43 16.97 -3.99
C LEU A 12 4.21 17.65 -4.63
N ASP A 13 3.26 16.85 -5.11
CA ASP A 13 2.12 17.33 -5.91
C ASP A 13 1.29 18.39 -5.18
N TRP A 14 1.18 18.31 -3.85
CA TRP A 14 0.48 19.30 -3.02
C TRP A 14 1.15 20.68 -2.98
N GLN A 15 2.38 20.82 -3.44
CA GLN A 15 3.06 22.12 -3.54
C GLN A 15 3.11 22.67 -4.98
N GLN A 16 2.66 21.91 -5.99
CA GLN A 16 2.72 22.26 -7.42
C GLN A 16 4.09 22.84 -7.84
N LEU A 17 5.17 22.33 -7.25
CA LEU A 17 6.52 22.81 -7.54
C LEU A 17 6.97 22.23 -8.90
N PRO A 18 7.45 23.07 -9.83
CA PRO A 18 7.97 22.62 -11.12
C PRO A 18 9.38 22.06 -10.95
N VAL A 19 9.50 20.91 -10.29
CA VAL A 19 10.78 20.26 -9.97
C VAL A 19 10.78 18.82 -10.47
N ASP A 20 11.92 18.39 -10.99
CA ASP A 20 12.09 17.00 -11.43
C ASP A 20 12.07 16.05 -10.23
N TYR A 21 11.58 14.83 -10.44
CA TYR A 21 11.63 13.77 -9.45
C TYR A 21 12.02 12.43 -10.06
N VAL A 22 12.65 11.58 -9.23
CA VAL A 22 12.86 10.16 -9.52
C VAL A 22 12.19 9.35 -8.42
N GLY A 23 11.34 8.41 -8.80
CA GLY A 23 10.61 7.55 -7.88
C GLY A 23 10.35 6.18 -8.48
N VAL A 24 9.63 5.36 -7.72
CA VAL A 24 9.17 4.05 -8.18
C VAL A 24 7.69 4.09 -8.47
N ASP A 25 7.23 3.26 -9.41
CA ASP A 25 5.81 3.01 -9.59
C ASP A 25 5.29 2.11 -8.46
N SER A 26 4.97 2.75 -7.35
CA SER A 26 4.43 2.08 -6.16
C SER A 26 3.06 1.45 -6.41
N HIS A 27 2.30 1.91 -7.41
CA HIS A 27 1.01 1.34 -7.75
C HIS A 27 1.21 0.00 -8.46
N ALA A 28 1.98 0.00 -9.56
CA ALA A 28 2.28 -1.21 -10.32
C ALA A 28 2.94 -2.28 -9.45
N GLY A 29 3.91 -1.88 -8.60
CA GLY A 29 4.60 -2.83 -7.73
C GLY A 29 3.70 -3.53 -6.70
N VAL A 30 2.73 -2.81 -6.11
CA VAL A 30 1.79 -3.44 -5.17
C VAL A 30 0.73 -4.26 -5.90
N ARG A 31 0.27 -3.81 -7.07
CA ARG A 31 -0.64 -4.58 -7.91
C ARG A 31 -0.03 -5.95 -8.24
N GLU A 32 1.22 -5.97 -8.72
CA GLU A 32 1.96 -7.19 -9.04
C GLU A 32 2.14 -8.11 -7.82
N ALA A 33 2.55 -7.56 -6.67
CA ALA A 33 2.71 -8.35 -5.45
C ALA A 33 1.38 -8.97 -4.97
N THR A 34 0.28 -8.23 -5.07
CA THR A 34 -1.06 -8.71 -4.70
C THR A 34 -1.54 -9.79 -5.66
N GLU A 35 -1.38 -9.57 -6.97
CA GLU A 35 -1.71 -10.56 -8.01
C GLU A 35 -0.93 -11.85 -7.83
N TYR A 36 0.35 -11.76 -7.46
CA TYR A 36 1.15 -12.94 -7.16
C TYR A 36 0.56 -13.78 -6.02
N LEU A 37 0.16 -13.16 -4.90
CA LEU A 37 -0.50 -13.87 -3.79
C LEU A 37 -1.81 -14.53 -4.25
N ILE A 38 -2.62 -13.82 -5.03
CA ILE A 38 -3.87 -14.36 -5.61
C ILE A 38 -3.60 -15.59 -6.48
N GLN A 39 -2.55 -15.52 -7.32
CA GLN A 39 -2.12 -16.63 -8.19
C GLN A 39 -1.65 -17.85 -7.38
N GLN A 40 -1.05 -17.64 -6.20
CA GLN A 40 -0.70 -18.73 -5.28
C GLN A 40 -1.91 -19.31 -4.54
N GLY A 41 -3.12 -18.78 -4.74
CA GLY A 41 -4.37 -19.29 -4.17
C GLY A 41 -4.89 -18.52 -2.96
N HIS A 42 -4.18 -17.48 -2.51
CA HIS A 42 -4.63 -16.63 -1.42
C HIS A 42 -5.86 -15.81 -1.83
N ARG A 43 -6.78 -15.59 -0.90
CA ARG A 43 -8.05 -14.87 -1.13
C ARG A 43 -8.29 -13.80 -0.07
N ASP A 44 -7.98 -14.11 1.18
CA ASP A 44 -8.06 -13.19 2.32
C ASP A 44 -6.74 -12.44 2.48
N ILE A 45 -6.50 -11.45 1.62
CA ILE A 45 -5.24 -10.69 1.57
C ILE A 45 -5.42 -9.35 2.27
N VAL A 46 -4.51 -9.00 3.17
CA VAL A 46 -4.55 -7.76 3.96
C VAL A 46 -3.44 -6.79 3.55
N PHE A 47 -3.79 -5.51 3.45
CA PHE A 47 -2.84 -4.42 3.25
C PHE A 47 -2.64 -3.61 4.55
N ILE A 48 -1.45 -3.70 5.15
CA ILE A 48 -1.05 -2.99 6.36
C ILE A 48 -0.37 -1.66 6.01
N GLY A 49 -0.80 -0.56 6.64
CA GLY A 49 -0.21 0.77 6.49
C GLY A 49 -0.75 1.55 5.28
N GLY A 50 -0.20 2.74 5.02
CA GLY A 50 -0.52 3.62 3.87
C GLY A 50 -1.92 4.23 3.87
N LEU A 51 -2.05 5.55 3.65
CA LEU A 51 -3.37 6.19 3.58
C LEU A 51 -4.17 5.66 2.38
N THR A 52 -5.50 5.74 2.43
CA THR A 52 -6.40 5.26 1.37
C THR A 52 -6.12 5.89 0.01
N HIS A 53 -5.68 7.13 -0.02
CA HIS A 53 -5.37 7.86 -1.25
C HIS A 53 -3.95 7.58 -1.77
N HIS A 54 -3.14 6.77 -1.08
CA HIS A 54 -1.79 6.45 -1.55
C HIS A 54 -1.82 5.42 -2.70
N MET A 55 -0.96 5.64 -3.69
CA MET A 55 -0.76 4.77 -4.86
C MET A 55 -0.59 3.29 -4.52
N ARG A 56 0.08 2.98 -3.39
CA ARG A 56 0.24 1.58 -2.93
C ARG A 56 -1.08 0.92 -2.60
N TYR A 57 -1.95 1.60 -1.85
CA TYR A 57 -3.24 1.02 -1.47
C TYR A 57 -4.16 0.89 -2.68
N GLN A 58 -4.11 1.85 -3.61
CA GLN A 58 -4.86 1.76 -4.87
C GLN A 58 -4.43 0.55 -5.72
N GLY A 59 -3.13 0.24 -5.81
CA GLY A 59 -2.65 -0.95 -6.52
C GLY A 59 -3.16 -2.26 -5.90
N TYR A 60 -3.25 -2.32 -4.57
CA TYR A 60 -3.87 -3.45 -3.87
C TYR A 60 -5.37 -3.56 -4.18
N LEU A 61 -6.12 -2.46 -4.08
CA LEU A 61 -7.56 -2.45 -4.39
C LEU A 61 -7.83 -2.86 -5.83
N GLU A 62 -7.03 -2.36 -6.78
CA GLU A 62 -7.15 -2.70 -8.19
C GLU A 62 -6.91 -4.19 -8.43
N ALA A 63 -5.85 -4.77 -7.86
CA ALA A 63 -5.56 -6.20 -7.98
C ALA A 63 -6.71 -7.06 -7.42
N MET A 64 -7.19 -6.74 -6.21
CA MET A 64 -8.32 -7.46 -5.60
C MET A 64 -9.56 -7.39 -6.49
N ASN A 65 -9.93 -6.18 -6.94
CA ASN A 65 -11.11 -5.97 -7.78
C ASN A 65 -10.97 -6.62 -9.16
N HIS A 66 -9.78 -6.57 -9.79
CA HIS A 66 -9.51 -7.20 -11.08
C HIS A 66 -9.76 -8.71 -11.04
N HIS A 67 -9.44 -9.35 -9.93
CA HIS A 67 -9.68 -10.78 -9.70
C HIS A 67 -11.05 -11.10 -9.07
N GLY A 68 -11.94 -10.11 -8.96
CA GLY A 68 -13.28 -10.30 -8.40
C GLY A 68 -13.29 -10.56 -6.88
N LEU A 69 -12.20 -10.24 -6.19
CA LEU A 69 -12.06 -10.41 -4.75
C LEU A 69 -12.45 -9.12 -4.02
N GLN A 70 -13.10 -9.27 -2.87
CA GLN A 70 -13.34 -8.16 -1.98
C GLN A 70 -12.08 -7.90 -1.13
N PRO A 71 -11.63 -6.65 -0.99
CA PRO A 71 -10.59 -6.31 -0.02
C PRO A 71 -10.97 -6.80 1.38
N TRP A 72 -10.02 -7.40 2.10
CA TRP A 72 -10.29 -8.08 3.39
C TRP A 72 -10.99 -7.21 4.44
N SER A 73 -10.75 -5.90 4.45
CA SER A 73 -11.54 -4.95 5.22
C SER A 73 -11.88 -3.72 4.40
N THR A 74 -13.15 -3.32 4.43
CA THR A 74 -13.62 -2.04 3.91
C THR A 74 -13.46 -0.90 4.91
N ASP A 75 -13.14 -1.21 6.18
CA ASP A 75 -12.78 -0.19 7.15
C ASP A 75 -11.36 0.29 6.88
N ALA A 76 -11.32 1.35 6.06
CA ALA A 76 -10.15 2.09 5.64
C ALA A 76 -9.17 2.45 6.77
N PHE A 77 -9.61 2.49 8.03
CA PHE A 77 -8.83 2.98 9.17
C PHE A 77 -8.25 1.86 10.05
N SER A 78 -8.85 0.67 10.04
CA SER A 78 -8.54 -0.41 10.99
C SER A 78 -7.09 -0.90 11.00
N LEU A 79 -6.36 -0.77 9.88
CA LEU A 79 -4.98 -1.27 9.73
C LEU A 79 -4.01 -0.18 9.24
N ARG A 80 -4.27 1.06 9.63
CA ARG A 80 -3.45 2.22 9.26
C ARG A 80 -2.62 2.69 10.45
N ALA A 81 -1.31 2.76 10.23
CA ALA A 81 -0.37 3.32 11.18
C ALA A 81 0.79 3.99 10.44
N GLU A 82 1.52 4.83 11.16
CA GLU A 82 2.81 5.34 10.67
C GLU A 82 3.73 4.19 10.27
N PRO A 83 4.50 4.31 9.18
CA PRO A 83 5.28 3.22 8.59
C PRO A 83 6.55 2.95 9.40
N THR A 84 6.37 2.51 10.63
CA THR A 84 7.44 2.08 11.53
C THR A 84 7.41 0.58 11.69
N GLN A 85 8.57 -0.01 11.97
CA GLN A 85 8.68 -1.44 12.25
C GLN A 85 7.81 -1.87 13.45
N ALA A 86 7.78 -1.05 14.51
CA ALA A 86 7.01 -1.33 15.72
C ALA A 86 5.51 -1.39 15.43
N ASN A 87 4.98 -0.43 14.65
CA ASN A 87 3.56 -0.42 14.28
C ASN A 87 3.21 -1.62 13.38
N GLY A 88 4.07 -1.94 12.40
CA GLY A 88 3.88 -3.10 11.53
C GLY A 88 3.84 -4.41 12.33
N TYR A 89 4.73 -4.56 13.31
CA TYR A 89 4.74 -5.70 14.22
C TYR A 89 3.44 -5.81 15.03
N GLN A 90 2.99 -4.70 15.64
CA GLN A 90 1.77 -4.69 16.45
C GLN A 90 0.52 -5.04 15.63
N LEU A 91 0.36 -4.46 14.45
CA LEU A 91 -0.78 -4.76 13.57
C LEU A 91 -0.75 -6.22 13.08
N MET A 92 0.44 -6.75 12.79
CA MET A 92 0.56 -8.16 12.39
C MET A 92 0.20 -9.11 13.54
N GLN A 93 0.64 -8.82 14.77
CA GLN A 93 0.24 -9.61 15.95
C GLN A 93 -1.29 -9.64 16.11
N GLN A 94 -1.95 -8.48 15.97
CA GLN A 94 -3.42 -8.41 16.05
C GLN A 94 -4.11 -9.25 14.98
N LEU A 95 -3.59 -9.29 13.75
CA LEU A 95 -4.13 -10.12 12.67
C LEU A 95 -3.94 -11.61 12.94
N LEU A 96 -2.78 -12.01 13.46
CA LEU A 96 -2.47 -13.41 13.77
C LEU A 96 -3.28 -13.95 14.95
N ASP A 97 -3.67 -13.09 15.89
CA ASP A 97 -4.50 -13.45 17.04
C ASP A 97 -6.00 -13.59 16.70
N MET A 98 -6.41 -13.30 15.45
CA MET A 98 -7.81 -13.46 15.02
C MET A 98 -8.20 -14.95 14.94
N PRO A 99 -9.48 -15.30 15.18
CA PRO A 99 -9.95 -16.69 15.06
C PRO A 99 -9.73 -17.31 13.67
N SER A 100 -9.69 -16.47 12.63
CA SER A 100 -9.38 -16.85 11.24
C SER A 100 -8.50 -15.76 10.63
N PRO A 101 -7.16 -15.87 10.76
CA PRO A 101 -6.24 -14.88 10.22
C PRO A 101 -6.27 -14.86 8.68
N PRO A 102 -5.98 -13.72 8.04
CA PRO A 102 -5.73 -13.66 6.61
C PRO A 102 -4.53 -14.56 6.23
N THR A 103 -4.55 -15.08 5.01
CA THR A 103 -3.55 -16.06 4.53
C THR A 103 -2.71 -15.49 3.43
#